data_AF-A0A7K1L0N9-F1
#
_entry.id   AF-A0A7K1L0N9-F1
#
_cell.length_a   1.000
_cell.length_b   1.000
_cell.length_c   1.000
_cell.angle_alpha   90.00
_cell.angle_beta   90.00
_cell.angle_gamma   90.00
#
_symmetry.space_group_name_H-M   'P 1'
#
loop_
_entity.id
_entity.type
_entity.pdbx_description
1 polymer ?
#
loop_
_entity_poly.entity_id
_entity_poly.type
_entity_poly.pdbx_seq_one_letter_code
_entity_poly.pdbx_strand_id
1 'polypeptide(L)' 'MAHLLNEPILAEHDPAGRLTAYEWRGARYAVDEVLKTYGSSQEARVYRVRVTGAEGVAVAELGREHDRWRLRHIFSA' A
#
# COMPACT_ATOMS: atom_id res chain seq x y z
N MET A 1 17.16 -2.97 1.28
CA MET A 1 16.99 -1.75 2.12
C MET A 1 15.74 -1.04 1.63
N ALA A 2 14.86 -0.60 2.53
CA ALA A 2 13.62 0.07 2.13
C ALA A 2 13.81 1.58 2.10
N HIS A 3 13.33 2.24 1.05
CA HIS A 3 13.31 3.69 0.98
C HIS A 3 12.05 4.23 1.66
N LEU A 4 12.22 5.18 2.59
CA LEU A 4 11.11 5.94 3.16
C LEU A 4 10.66 6.97 2.13
N LEU A 5 9.41 6.84 1.66
CA LEU A 5 8.83 7.71 0.63
C LEU A 5 7.82 8.68 1.27
N ASN A 6 6.95 8.17 2.14
CA ASN A 6 5.82 8.90 2.73
C ASN A 6 5.00 9.70 1.70
N GLU A 7 4.82 9.15 0.50
CA GLU A 7 4.17 9.81 -0.63
C GLU A 7 2.68 9.46 -0.72
N PRO A 8 1.81 10.38 -1.17
CA PRO A 8 0.41 10.07 -1.40
C PRO A 8 0.24 9.03 -2.53
N ILE A 9 -0.80 8.21 -2.41
CA ILE A 9 -1.22 7.23 -3.43
C ILE A 9 -2.72 7.30 -3.65
N LEU A 10 -3.19 6.82 -4.80
CA LEU A 10 -4.60 6.56 -5.04
C LEU A 10 -4.89 5.10 -4.75
N ALA A 11 -5.70 4.81 -3.74
CA ALA A 11 -6.04 3.45 -3.34
C ALA A 11 -7.32 2.98 -4.02
N GLU A 12 -7.26 1.81 -4.67
CA GLU A 12 -8.40 1.12 -5.25
C GLU A 12 -8.94 0.10 -4.26
N HIS A 13 -10.26 0.04 -4.12
CA HIS A 13 -10.94 -0.88 -3.22
C HIS A 13 -12.00 -1.69 -3.95
N ASP A 14 -12.24 -2.91 -3.50
CA ASP A 14 -13.40 -3.68 -3.94
C ASP A 14 -14.71 -3.17 -3.30
N PRO A 15 -15.89 -3.67 -3.73
CA PRO A 15 -17.16 -3.27 -3.13
C PRO A 15 -17.29 -3.58 -1.62
N ALA A 16 -16.44 -4.46 -1.07
CA ALA A 16 -16.39 -4.74 0.36
C ALA A 16 -15.44 -3.80 1.12
N GLY A 17 -14.79 -2.85 0.43
CA GLY A 17 -13.87 -1.88 1.00
C GLY A 17 -12.46 -2.42 1.25
N ARG A 18 -12.10 -3.58 0.69
CA ARG A 18 -10.74 -4.13 0.79
C ARG A 18 -9.83 -3.50 -0.25
N LEU A 19 -8.59 -3.18 0.15
CA LEU A 19 -7.58 -2.66 -0.76
C LEU A 19 -7.21 -3.72 -1.80
N THR A 20 -7.32 -3.37 -3.08
CA THR A 20 -7.07 -4.29 -4.21
C THR A 20 -5.96 -3.82 -5.13
N ALA A 21 -5.70 -2.52 -5.19
CA ALA A 21 -4.57 -1.95 -5.91
C ALA A 21 -4.28 -0.54 -5.40
N TYR A 22 -3.16 0.03 -5.82
CA TYR A 22 -2.92 1.46 -5.70
C TYR A 22 -2.14 2.01 -6.89
N GLU A 23 -2.30 3.30 -7.15
CA GLU A 23 -1.48 4.05 -8.09
C GLU A 23 -0.47 4.93 -7.35
N TRP A 24 0.79 4.89 -7.81
CA TRP A 24 1.87 5.74 -7.34
C TRP A 24 2.72 6.17 -8.55
N ARG A 25 2.91 7.48 -8.71
CA ARG A 25 3.70 8.08 -9.81
C ARG A 25 3.28 7.61 -11.21
N GLY A 26 1.98 7.40 -11.43
CA GLY A 26 1.43 6.95 -12.71
C GLY A 26 1.59 5.46 -13.00
N ALA A 27 2.14 4.68 -12.07
CA ALA A 27 2.20 3.22 -12.15
C ALA A 27 1.19 2.59 -11.19
N ARG A 28 0.51 1.54 -11.67
CA ARG A 28 -0.46 0.77 -10.89
C ARG A 28 0.19 -0.48 -10.30
N TYR A 29 -0.11 -0.74 -9.03
CA TYR A 29 0.37 -1.89 -8.27
C TYR A 29 -0.84 -2.67 -7.75
N ALA A 30 -1.04 -3.89 -8.25
CA ALA A 30 -2.10 -4.78 -7.79
C ALA A 30 -1.71 -5.38 -6.44
N VAL A 31 -2.65 -5.43 -5.49
CA VAL A 31 -2.43 -6.09 -4.19
C VAL A 31 -2.73 -7.58 -4.33
N ASP A 32 -1.70 -8.39 -4.16
CA ASP A 32 -1.82 -9.85 -4.22
C ASP A 32 -2.24 -10.41 -2.86
N GLU A 33 -1.67 -9.87 -1.78
CA GLU A 33 -1.88 -10.36 -0.42
C GLU A 33 -1.59 -9.28 0.63
N VAL A 34 -2.42 -9.20 1.67
CA VAL A 34 -2.11 -8.41 2.87
C VAL A 34 -1.33 -9.28 3.84
N LEU A 35 -0.03 -8.99 3.99
CA LEU A 35 0.88 -9.78 4.83
C LEU A 35 0.70 -9.47 6.31
N LYS A 36 0.60 -8.18 6.66
CA LYS A 36 0.45 -7.70 8.03
C LYS A 36 -0.34 -6.40 8.08
N THR A 37 -1.11 -6.20 9.14
CA THR A 37 -1.73 -4.92 9.47
C THR A 37 -1.26 -4.48 10.86
N TYR A 38 -0.83 -3.24 10.97
CA TYR A 38 -0.36 -2.60 12.19
C TYR A 38 -1.25 -1.41 12.55
N GLY A 39 -1.27 -1.03 13.83
CA GLY A 39 -2.10 0.08 14.34
C GLY A 39 -3.47 -0.38 14.84
N SER A 40 -3.93 0.19 15.96
CA SER A 40 -5.17 -0.20 16.64
C SER A 40 -6.38 0.65 16.24
N SER A 41 -6.18 1.92 15.89
CA SER A 41 -7.25 2.82 15.43
C SER A 41 -7.32 2.84 13.90
N GLN A 42 -8.51 3.07 13.34
CA GLN A 42 -8.68 3.28 11.89
C GLN A 42 -7.92 4.53 11.39
N GLU A 43 -7.60 5.44 12.30
CA GLU A 43 -6.91 6.71 12.02
C GLU A 43 -5.40 6.55 11.81
N ALA A 44 -4.80 5.42 12.19
CA ALA A 44 -3.36 5.21 12.05
C ALA A 44 -3.02 3.75 11.69
N ARG A 45 -3.67 3.20 10.66
CA ARG A 45 -3.39 1.83 10.19
C ARG A 45 -2.25 1.81 9.19
N VAL A 46 -1.38 0.83 9.32
CA VAL A 46 -0.35 0.52 8.31
C VAL A 46 -0.57 -0.89 7.80
N TYR A 47 -0.63 -1.03 6.49
CA TYR A 47 -0.81 -2.30 5.79
C TYR A 47 0.49 -2.65 5.09
N ARG A 48 1.08 -3.78 5.45
CA ARG A 48 2.17 -4.39 4.68
C ARG A 48 1.55 -5.37 3.70
N VAL A 49 1.74 -5.12 2.42
CA VAL A 49 1.10 -5.86 1.32
C VAL A 49 2.16 -6.38 0.35
N ARG A 50 1.92 -7.57 -0.21
CA ARG A 50 2.60 -8.01 -1.44
C ARG A 50 1.84 -7.41 -2.62
N VAL A 51 2.58 -6.84 -3.56
CA VAL A 51 2.03 -6.26 -4.77
C VAL A 51 2.75 -6.71 -6.02
N THR A 52 2.03 -6.69 -7.14
CA THR A 52 2.57 -6.88 -8.48
C THR A 52 2.40 -5.57 -9.27
N GLY A 53 3.51 -5.01 -9.75
CA GLY A 53 3.53 -3.80 -10.58
C GLY A 53 4.36 -3.98 -11.86
N ALA A 54 4.64 -2.88 -12.55
CA ALA A 54 5.38 -2.90 -13.82
C ALA A 54 6.81 -3.48 -13.70
N GLU A 55 7.45 -3.30 -12.54
CA GLU A 55 8.80 -3.80 -12.25
C GLU A 55 8.80 -5.21 -11.62
N GLY A 56 7.63 -5.86 -11.53
CA GLY A 56 7.47 -7.19 -10.94
C GLY A 56 6.89 -7.16 -9.53
N VAL A 57 7.21 -8.19 -8.74
CA VAL A 57 6.67 -8.38 -7.38
C VAL A 57 7.49 -7.58 -6.37
N ALA A 58 6.79 -6.87 -5.49
CA ALA A 58 7.38 -6.13 -4.38
C ALA A 58 6.54 -6.28 -3.11
N VAL A 59 7.12 -5.90 -1.97
CA VAL A 59 6.36 -5.68 -0.74
C VAL A 59 6.28 -4.17 -0.48
N ALA A 60 5.11 -3.65 -0.16
CA ALA A 60 4.89 -2.25 0.14
C ALA A 60 4.27 -2.08 1.54
N GLU A 61 4.59 -0.97 2.19
CA GLU A 61 3.90 -0.51 3.39
C GLU A 61 3.07 0.73 3.08
N LEU A 62 1.78 0.64 3.35
CA LEU A 62 0.79 1.66 3.05
C LEU A 62 0.16 2.14 4.36
N GLY A 63 0.32 3.41 4.68
CA GLY A 63 -0.38 4.06 5.78
C GLY A 63 -1.74 4.59 5.33
N ARG A 64 -2.78 4.37 6.14
CA ARG A 64 -4.09 5.01 6.01
C ARG A 64 -4.31 5.91 7.24
N GLU A 65 -4.46 7.20 6.99
CA GLU A 65 -4.69 8.22 8.02
C GLU A 65 -5.78 9.18 7.55
N HIS A 66 -6.86 9.33 8.33
CA HIS A 66 -8.01 10.18 7.94
C HIS A 66 -8.50 9.91 6.51
N ASP A 67 -8.60 8.62 6.16
CA ASP A 67 -8.95 8.12 4.83
C ASP A 67 -7.98 8.48 3.67
N ARG A 68 -6.83 9.07 3.99
CA ARG A 68 -5.76 9.36 3.04
C ARG A 68 -4.73 8.24 3.08
N TRP A 69 -4.40 7.75 1.90
CA TRP A 69 -3.41 6.68 1.73
C TRP A 69 -2.04 7.24 1.37
N ARG A 70 -1.01 6.68 2.01
CA ARG A 70 0.38 7.02 1.74
C ARG A 70 1.25 5.78 1.63
N LEU A 71 2.09 5.74 0.62
CA LEU A 71 3.16 4.78 0.51
C LEU A 71 4.29 5.19 1.46
N ARG A 72 4.57 4.34 2.46
CA ARG A 72 5.63 4.55 3.44
C ARG A 72 6.94 3.94 2.97
N HIS A 73 6.91 2.67 2.55
CA HIS A 73 8.08 1.93 2.13
C HIS A 73 7.78 1.02 0.94
N ILE A 74 8.78 0.83 0.08
CA ILE A 74 8.84 -0.26 -0.88
C ILE A 74 10.06 -1.13 -0.53
N PHE A 75 9.84 -2.43 -0.49
CA PHE A 75 10.86 -3.46 -0.37
C PHE A 75 10.86 -4.19 -1.73
N SER A 76 11.82 -3.86 -2.58
CA SER A 76 12.09 -4.64 -3.79
C SER A 76 12.58 -6.03 -3.40
N ALA A 77 12.16 -7.04 -4.15
CA ALA A 77 12.73 -8.39 -4.06
C ALA A 77 14.18 -8.40 -4.53
#